data_AF-A0A9E1WIC6-F1
#
_entry.id   AF-A0A9E1WIC6-F1
#
_cell.length_a   1.000
_cell.length_b   1.000
_cell.length_c   1.000
_cell.angle_alpha   90.00
_cell.angle_beta   90.00
_cell.angle_gamma   90.00
#
_symmetry.space_group_name_H-M   'P 1'
#
loop_
_entity.id
_entity.type
_entity.pdbx_description
1 polymer ?
#
loop_
_entity_poly.entity_id
_entity_poly.type
_entity_poly.pdbx_seq_one_letter_code
_entity_poly.pdbx_strand_id
1 'polypeptide(L)'
;MQTVIFAVFWLTSCAVIHPVSDSSEEVKQAQEVQVQDFITNNFSEMRSDMAVGNGKKLTGLAELLALKEEDKQRFYALTEADFNRLFVSPETTGEQLLINLRREMLMGNFSN
;
A
#
# COMPACT_ATOMS: atom_id res chain seq x y z
N MET A 1 22.76 16.77 -9.39
CA MET A 1 21.49 17.31 -8.88
C MET A 1 20.74 17.87 -10.07
N GLN A 2 19.74 17.15 -10.59
CA GLN A 2 18.98 17.58 -11.76
C GLN A 2 17.61 18.10 -11.30
N THR A 3 17.51 19.42 -11.24
CA THR A 3 16.24 20.15 -11.24
C THR A 3 15.58 19.97 -12.59
N VAL A 4 14.29 19.59 -12.63
CA VAL A 4 13.50 19.66 -13.87
C VAL A 4 12.25 20.48 -13.61
N ILE A 5 12.44 21.76 -13.90
CA ILE A 5 11.41 22.76 -14.14
C ILE A 5 10.73 22.37 -15.45
N PHE A 6 9.41 22.17 -15.44
CA PHE A 6 8.60 22.23 -16.67
C PHE A 6 7.51 23.28 -16.49
N ALA A 7 7.93 24.53 -16.62
CA ALA A 7 7.04 25.58 -17.08
C ALA A 7 7.00 25.50 -18.62
N VAL A 8 5.82 25.26 -19.19
CA VAL A 8 5.52 25.68 -20.56
C VAL A 8 4.19 26.42 -20.52
N PHE A 9 4.31 27.73 -20.34
CA PHE A 9 3.29 28.69 -20.69
C PHE A 9 3.39 28.93 -22.21
N TRP A 10 2.31 28.71 -22.94
CA TRP A 10 2.04 29.45 -24.18
C TRP A 10 0.53 29.70 -24.30
N LEU A 11 0.17 30.98 -24.36
CA LEU A 11 -1.18 31.48 -24.60
C LEU A 11 -1.62 31.10 -26.02
N THR A 12 -2.74 30.39 -26.16
CA THR A 12 -3.81 30.68 -27.14
C THR A 12 -5.04 29.82 -26.84
N SER A 13 -6.21 30.46 -26.83
CA SER A 13 -7.54 29.85 -26.81
C SER A 13 -8.01 29.26 -25.47
N CYS A 14 -9.27 29.54 -25.13
CA CYS A 14 -9.93 29.07 -23.90
C CYS A 14 -9.97 27.54 -23.86
N ALA A 15 -8.99 26.93 -23.22
CA ALA A 15 -9.12 25.61 -22.64
C ALA A 15 -8.45 25.69 -21.28
N VAL A 16 -9.26 25.81 -20.22
CA VAL A 16 -8.87 25.28 -18.93
C VAL A 16 -8.49 23.83 -19.21
N ILE A 17 -7.19 23.54 -19.21
CA ILE A 17 -6.71 22.17 -19.17
C ILE A 17 -7.13 21.68 -17.78
N HIS A 18 -8.34 21.14 -17.68
CA HIS A 18 -8.64 20.21 -16.61
C HIS A 18 -7.57 19.12 -16.75
N PRO A 19 -6.83 18.77 -15.67
CA PRO A 19 -6.16 17.48 -15.69
C PRO A 19 -7.26 16.47 -16.07
N VAL A 20 -7.04 15.71 -17.14
CA VAL A 20 -7.88 14.55 -17.44
C VAL A 20 -7.70 13.65 -16.23
N SER A 21 -8.61 13.79 -15.28
CA SER A 21 -8.77 12.88 -14.17
C SER A 21 -9.20 11.57 -14.80
N ASP A 22 -8.21 10.74 -15.12
CA ASP A 22 -8.46 9.32 -15.22
C ASP A 22 -8.91 8.92 -13.81
N SER A 23 -10.22 8.79 -13.65
CA SER A 23 -10.88 8.49 -12.38
C SER A 23 -10.31 7.23 -11.71
N SER A 24 -9.62 6.39 -12.49
CA SER A 24 -8.85 5.23 -12.04
C SER A 24 -7.68 5.60 -11.11
N GLU A 25 -6.99 6.72 -11.36
CA GLU A 25 -5.82 7.13 -10.57
C GLU A 25 -6.23 7.77 -9.24
N GLU A 26 -7.30 8.57 -9.23
CA GLU A 26 -7.84 9.14 -7.98
C GLU A 26 -8.32 8.04 -7.02
N VAL A 27 -8.94 6.98 -7.54
CA VAL A 27 -9.40 5.84 -6.74
C VAL A 27 -8.24 5.04 -6.15
N LYS A 28 -7.18 4.79 -6.92
CA LYS A 28 -5.97 4.09 -6.42
C LYS A 28 -5.27 4.88 -5.32
N GLN A 29 -5.12 6.19 -5.49
CA GLN A 29 -4.53 7.06 -4.48
C GLN A 29 -5.38 7.07 -3.19
N ALA A 30 -6.70 7.15 -3.32
CA ALA A 30 -7.61 7.09 -2.18
C ALA A 30 -7.56 5.72 -1.45
N GLN A 31 -7.37 4.62 -2.19
CA GLN A 31 -7.19 3.30 -1.58
C GLN A 31 -5.84 3.21 -0.84
N GLU A 32 -4.76 3.76 -1.39
CA GLU A 32 -3.45 3.73 -0.73
C GLU A 32 -3.47 4.48 0.59
N VAL A 33 -4.11 5.65 0.62
CA VAL A 33 -4.31 6.42 1.86
C VAL A 33 -5.10 5.60 2.89
N GLN A 34 -6.19 4.96 2.48
CA GLN A 34 -6.98 4.11 3.38
C GLN A 34 -6.17 2.93 3.93
N VAL A 35 -5.33 2.30 3.11
CA VAL A 35 -4.44 1.21 3.53
C VAL A 35 -3.42 1.72 4.56
N GLN A 36 -2.80 2.87 4.29
CA GLN A 36 -1.84 3.49 5.22
C GLN A 36 -2.48 3.84 6.56
N ASP A 37 -3.66 4.46 6.54
CA ASP A 37 -4.41 4.82 7.75
C ASP A 37 -4.81 3.56 8.53
N PHE A 38 -5.29 2.52 7.83
CA PHE A 38 -5.66 1.26 8.46
C PHE A 38 -4.47 0.59 9.15
N ILE A 39 -3.31 0.52 8.47
CA ILE A 39 -2.09 -0.05 9.06
C ILE A 39 -1.65 0.77 10.28
N THR A 40 -1.61 2.09 10.15
CA THR A 40 -1.14 3.00 11.19
C THR A 40 -2.02 2.92 12.44
N ASN A 41 -3.35 2.95 12.26
CA ASN A 41 -4.31 2.92 13.35
C ASN A 41 -4.41 1.55 14.06
N ASN A 42 -3.97 0.47 13.40
CA ASN A 42 -4.04 -0.89 13.93
C ASN A 42 -2.66 -1.51 14.16
N PHE A 43 -1.58 -0.72 14.15
CA PHE A 43 -0.20 -1.22 14.03
C PHE A 43 0.18 -2.29 15.07
N SER A 44 -0.18 -2.09 16.34
CA SER A 44 0.15 -3.04 17.41
C SER A 44 -0.55 -4.40 17.23
N GLU A 45 -1.83 -4.39 16.90
CA GLU A 45 -2.60 -5.62 16.66
C GLU A 45 -2.14 -6.27 15.34
N MET A 46 -1.89 -5.46 14.30
CA MET A 46 -1.37 -5.90 13.01
C MET A 46 -0.05 -6.66 13.16
N ARG A 47 0.86 -6.17 14.01
CA ARG A 47 2.13 -6.84 14.27
C ARG A 47 1.93 -8.23 14.86
N SER A 48 1.06 -8.37 15.85
CA SER A 48 0.75 -9.67 16.45
C SER A 48 0.09 -10.62 15.45
N ASP A 49 -0.87 -10.11 14.66
CA ASP A 49 -1.58 -10.91 13.66
C ASP A 49 -0.63 -11.40 12.54
N MET A 50 0.25 -10.51 12.04
CA MET A 50 1.25 -10.85 11.02
C MET A 50 2.29 -11.85 11.55
N ALA A 51 2.67 -11.76 12.83
CA ALA A 51 3.64 -12.69 13.43
C ALA A 51 3.16 -14.15 13.46
N VAL A 52 1.86 -14.38 13.36
CA VAL A 52 1.24 -15.72 13.35
C VAL A 52 0.48 -16.02 12.05
N GLY A 53 0.56 -15.12 11.06
CA GLY A 53 -0.16 -15.25 9.79
C GLY A 53 -1.67 -15.33 9.93
N ASN A 54 -2.26 -14.77 11.00
CA ASN A 54 -3.70 -14.87 11.24
C ASN A 54 -4.18 -13.75 12.15
N GLY A 55 -5.46 -13.39 12.02
CA GLY A 55 -6.10 -12.43 12.91
C GLY A 55 -6.95 -11.42 12.16
N LYS A 56 -7.72 -10.65 12.94
CA LYS A 56 -8.78 -9.79 12.40
C LYS A 56 -8.22 -8.61 11.63
N LYS A 57 -7.10 -8.04 12.07
CA LYS A 57 -6.48 -6.88 11.40
C LYS A 57 -5.79 -7.33 10.12
N LEU A 58 -5.09 -8.46 10.15
CA LEU A 58 -4.48 -9.02 8.95
C LEU A 58 -5.55 -9.39 7.89
N THR A 59 -6.66 -9.98 8.33
CA THR A 59 -7.79 -10.29 7.43
C THR A 59 -8.39 -9.02 6.84
N GLY A 60 -8.66 -8.01 7.68
CA GLY A 60 -9.18 -6.72 7.20
C GLY A 60 -8.23 -6.00 6.25
N LEU A 61 -6.91 -6.13 6.44
CA LEU A 61 -5.93 -5.60 5.50
C LEU A 61 -6.00 -6.31 4.15
N ALA A 62 -6.11 -7.64 4.14
CA ALA A 62 -6.26 -8.40 2.90
C ALA A 62 -7.53 -8.03 2.12
N GLU A 63 -8.63 -7.77 2.83
CA GLU A 63 -9.89 -7.29 2.26
C GLU A 63 -9.76 -5.87 1.69
N LEU A 64 -9.10 -4.96 2.42
CA LEU A 64 -8.89 -3.58 1.99
C LEU A 64 -7.96 -3.50 0.77
N LEU A 65 -7.00 -4.42 0.69
CA LEU A 65 -6.15 -4.62 -0.48
C LEU A 65 -6.89 -5.29 -1.65
N ALA A 66 -8.15 -5.69 -1.48
CA ALA A 66 -8.96 -6.39 -2.47
C ALA A 66 -8.34 -7.72 -2.96
N LEU A 67 -7.62 -8.42 -2.09
CA LEU A 67 -7.04 -9.73 -2.42
C LEU A 67 -8.15 -10.76 -2.65
N LYS A 68 -7.99 -11.55 -3.71
CA LYS A 68 -8.86 -12.71 -3.98
C LYS A 68 -8.71 -13.74 -2.87
N GLU A 69 -9.77 -14.53 -2.64
CA GLU A 69 -9.76 -15.60 -1.63
C GLU A 69 -8.59 -16.59 -1.82
N GLU A 70 -8.24 -16.89 -3.07
CA GLU A 70 -7.11 -17.76 -3.42
C GLU A 70 -5.73 -17.18 -3.01
N ASP A 71 -5.62 -15.85 -2.96
CA ASP A 71 -4.39 -15.15 -2.60
C ASP A 71 -4.33 -14.78 -1.11
N LYS A 72 -5.47 -14.74 -0.40
CA LYS A 72 -5.49 -14.42 1.05
C LYS A 72 -4.64 -15.39 1.86
N GLN A 73 -4.74 -16.69 1.60
CA GLN A 73 -3.91 -17.69 2.30
C GLN A 73 -2.41 -17.51 2.03
N ARG A 74 -2.04 -17.15 0.79
CA ARG A 74 -0.65 -16.86 0.42
C ARG A 74 -0.16 -15.58 1.12
N PHE A 75 -1.01 -14.56 1.21
CA PHE A 75 -0.71 -13.31 1.88
C PHE A 75 -0.45 -13.53 3.37
N TYR A 76 -1.30 -14.30 4.03
CA TYR A 76 -1.14 -14.66 5.43
C TYR A 76 0.18 -15.38 5.70
N ALA A 77 0.47 -16.42 4.92
CA ALA A 77 1.72 -17.16 5.01
C ALA A 77 2.95 -16.27 4.74
N LEU A 78 2.87 -15.35 3.77
CA LEU A 78 3.93 -14.38 3.49
C LEU A 78 4.19 -13.48 4.71
N THR A 79 3.14 -12.95 5.34
CA THR A 79 3.34 -12.05 6.49
C THR A 79 3.97 -12.72 7.70
N GLU A 80 3.72 -14.02 7.89
CA GLU A 80 4.34 -14.82 8.94
C GLU A 80 5.80 -15.17 8.58
N ALA A 81 6.01 -15.71 7.38
CA ALA A 81 7.32 -16.17 6.93
C ALA A 81 8.34 -15.03 6.82
N ASP A 82 7.90 -13.87 6.33
CA ASP A 82 8.73 -12.70 6.10
C ASP A 82 8.57 -11.63 7.20
N PHE A 83 8.09 -12.01 8.38
CA PHE A 83 7.83 -11.10 9.50
C PHE A 83 9.02 -10.15 9.79
N ASN A 84 10.24 -10.69 9.79
CA ASN A 84 11.46 -9.90 10.05
C ASN A 84 11.82 -8.93 8.91
N ARG A 85 11.31 -9.16 7.69
CA ARG A 85 11.43 -8.22 6.57
C ARG A 85 10.37 -7.12 6.63
N LEU A 86 9.19 -7.45 7.17
CA LEU A 86 8.10 -6.50 7.40
C LEU A 86 8.41 -5.56 8.57
N PHE A 87 8.91 -6.11 9.67
CA PHE A 87 9.25 -5.40 10.91
C PHE A 87 10.76 -5.42 11.18
N VAL A 88 11.51 -4.67 10.36
CA VAL A 88 12.98 -4.65 10.34
C VAL A 88 13.64 -4.19 11.64
N SER A 89 12.91 -3.46 12.51
CA SER A 89 13.40 -3.02 13.81
C SER A 89 12.25 -2.80 14.81
N PRO A 90 12.55 -2.64 16.12
CA PRO A 90 11.57 -2.22 17.12
C PRO A 90 10.89 -0.89 16.79
N GLU A 91 11.58 0.01 16.09
CA GLU A 91 11.12 1.34 15.70
C GLU A 91 10.41 1.38 14.34
N THR A 92 10.05 0.23 13.77
CA THR A 92 9.30 0.18 12.51
C THR A 92 7.99 0.94 12.65
N THR A 93 7.71 1.85 11.73
CA THR A 93 6.45 2.62 11.69
C THR A 93 5.42 1.96 10.77
N GLY A 94 4.15 2.39 10.86
CA GLY A 94 3.11 1.92 9.94
C GLY A 94 3.40 2.21 8.47
N GLU A 95 3.95 3.38 8.17
CA GLU A 95 4.41 3.75 6.82
C GLU A 95 5.54 2.84 6.33
N GLN A 96 6.54 2.58 7.18
CA GLN A 96 7.65 1.69 6.84
C GLN A 96 7.17 0.25 6.63
N LEU A 97 6.21 -0.21 7.44
CA LEU A 97 5.56 -1.51 7.27
C LEU A 97 4.84 -1.60 5.92
N LEU A 98 4.07 -0.58 5.52
CA LEU A 98 3.40 -0.57 4.22
C LEU A 98 4.41 -0.67 3.07
N ILE A 99 5.50 0.11 3.11
CA ILE A 99 6.58 0.05 2.11
C ILE A 99 7.18 -1.37 2.04
N ASN A 100 7.49 -1.96 3.19
CA ASN A 100 8.06 -3.32 3.25
C ASN A 100 7.06 -4.36 2.73
N LEU A 101 5.78 -4.26 3.12
CA LEU A 101 4.73 -5.16 2.68
C LEU A 101 4.55 -5.12 1.16
N ARG A 102 4.49 -3.93 0.56
CA ARG A 102 4.41 -3.76 -0.90
C ARG A 102 5.60 -4.44 -1.59
N ARG A 103 6.81 -4.29 -1.05
CA ARG A 103 8.00 -4.97 -1.59
C ARG A 103 7.85 -6.49 -1.55
N GLU A 104 7.50 -7.07 -0.42
CA GLU A 104 7.39 -8.53 -0.28
C GLU A 104 6.24 -9.08 -1.12
N MET A 105 5.10 -8.38 -1.23
CA MET A 105 4.00 -8.75 -2.12
C MET A 105 4.39 -8.71 -3.60
N LEU A 106 5.22 -7.74 -4.01
CA LEU A 106 5.76 -7.71 -5.38
C LEU A 106 6.68 -8.91 -5.65
N MET A 107 7.54 -9.27 -4.69
CA MET A 107 8.41 -10.45 -4.80
C MET A 107 7.62 -11.76 -4.77
N GLY A 108 6.48 -11.78 -4.07
CA GLY A 108 5.55 -12.91 -3.98
C GLY A 108 4.58 -13.02 -5.16
N ASN A 109 4.70 -12.19 -6.20
CA ASN A 109 3.83 -12.18 -7.38
C ASN A 109 2.34 -12.07 -7.03
N PHE A 110 1.98 -11.23 -6.05
CA PHE A 110 0.59 -10.88 -5.80
C PHE A 110 0.09 -9.97 -6.92
N SER A 111 -1.02 -10.36 -7.56
CA SER A 111 -1.69 -9.54 -8.58
C SER A 111 -2.84 -8.80 -7.90
N ASN A 112 -2.77 -7.47 -7.87
CA ASN A 112 -3.88 -6.59 -7.49
C ASN A 112 -4.44 -5.91 -8.74
#